data_AF-A0A919JVR9-F1
#
_entry.id   AF-A0A919JVR9-F1
#
_cell.length_a   1.000
_cell.length_b   1.000
_cell.length_c   1.000
_cell.angle_alpha   90.00
_cell.angle_beta   90.00
_cell.angle_gamma   90.00
#
_symmetry.space_group_name_H-M   'P 1'
#
loop_
_entity.id
_entity.type
_entity.pdbx_description
1 polymer ?
#
loop_
_entity_poly.entity_id
_entity_poly.type
_entity_poly.pdbx_seq_one_letter_code
_entity_poly.pdbx_strand_id
1 'polypeptide(L)'
;MTTVEQNRGTRTEAAEIMPFGGWESTPAAEVFGDRKTLFRFPAADDPAPAPGRLLAMALFGAALGLAGVGVGLRAMVTVIGGAAFWYVPVLSFFGLISVALAVGSFLSIHRPTLPWALLIAATIPLTIDILVAALY
;
A
#
# COMPACT_ATOMS: atom_id res chain seq x y z
N MET A 1 21.18 47.77 -35.80
CA MET A 1 20.97 48.60 -34.59
C MET A 1 19.47 48.83 -34.49
N THR A 2 18.71 48.38 -33.49
CA THR A 2 19.02 47.89 -32.13
C THR A 2 18.01 46.81 -31.69
N THR A 3 18.51 45.85 -30.92
CA THR A 3 17.81 44.82 -30.14
C THR A 3 16.94 45.43 -29.03
N VAL A 4 15.76 44.85 -28.76
CA VAL A 4 14.99 44.98 -27.50
C VAL A 4 14.39 43.59 -27.21
N GLU A 5 15.14 42.71 -26.55
CA GLU A 5 15.13 42.44 -25.10
C GLU A 5 13.86 41.75 -24.59
N GLN A 6 14.00 40.44 -24.41
CA GLN A 6 13.09 39.48 -23.79
C GLN A 6 13.21 39.60 -22.28
N ASN A 7 12.16 40.08 -21.59
CA ASN A 7 12.02 39.87 -20.15
C ASN A 7 10.55 39.95 -19.70
N ARG A 8 9.87 38.80 -19.68
CA ARG A 8 8.66 38.60 -18.85
C ARG A 8 9.00 37.58 -17.79
N GLY A 9 9.67 38.05 -16.75
CA GLY A 9 9.72 37.37 -15.47
C GLY A 9 8.36 37.50 -14.78
N THR A 10 7.53 36.46 -14.84
CA THR A 10 6.40 36.30 -13.92
C THR A 10 6.94 35.67 -12.64
N ARG A 11 7.71 36.46 -11.91
CA ARG A 11 8.25 36.14 -10.59
C ARG A 11 7.21 36.54 -9.54
N THR A 12 6.55 35.54 -8.97
CA THR A 12 6.27 35.47 -7.53
C THR A 12 5.44 36.61 -6.91
N GLU A 13 4.13 36.69 -7.23
CA GLU A 13 3.16 37.45 -6.39
C GLU A 13 2.29 36.54 -5.49
N ALA A 14 2.32 35.22 -5.68
CA ALA A 14 1.52 34.29 -4.86
C ALA A 14 2.13 34.02 -3.45
N ALA A 15 3.24 34.66 -3.09
CA ALA A 15 3.93 34.44 -1.82
C ALA A 15 3.60 35.47 -0.73
N GLU A 16 2.82 36.52 -1.01
CA GLU A 16 2.66 37.65 -0.07
C GLU A 16 1.36 37.62 0.76
N ILE A 17 0.40 36.72 0.51
CA ILE A 17 -0.86 36.68 1.27
C ILE A 17 -1.23 35.25 1.70
N MET A 18 -0.56 34.71 2.71
CA MET A 18 -1.18 33.77 3.65
C MET A 18 -0.72 34.05 5.09
N PRO A 19 -1.63 34.41 6.01
CA PRO A 19 -1.32 34.66 7.43
C PRO A 19 -1.25 33.34 8.23
N PHE A 20 -0.63 32.30 7.66
CA PHE A 20 -0.51 30.96 8.26
C PHE A 20 0.94 30.43 8.22
N GLY A 21 1.94 31.32 8.26
CA GLY A 21 3.37 31.02 8.29
C GLY A 21 3.93 30.74 9.68
N GLY A 22 3.31 29.82 10.44
CA GLY A 22 3.69 29.53 11.84
C GLY A 22 3.95 28.07 12.18
N TRP A 23 3.94 27.15 11.21
CA TRP A 23 4.23 25.73 11.43
C TRP A 23 5.54 25.27 10.79
N GLU A 24 6.20 26.14 10.03
CA GLU A 24 7.54 25.93 9.48
C GLU A 24 8.60 26.44 10.45
N SER A 25 8.75 25.77 11.59
CA SER A 25 10.02 25.77 12.34
C SER A 25 9.97 24.76 13.49
N THR A 26 10.37 23.53 13.19
CA THR A 26 11.18 22.77 14.14
C THR A 26 12.28 22.08 13.33
N PRO A 27 13.54 22.52 13.41
CA PRO A 27 14.66 21.75 12.89
C PRO A 27 14.85 20.54 13.82
N ALA A 28 14.12 19.47 13.58
CA ALA A 28 14.34 18.18 14.23
C ALA A 28 15.31 17.37 13.36
N ALA A 29 16.59 17.71 13.54
CA ALA A 29 17.80 16.90 13.35
C ALA A 29 17.78 15.78 12.28
N GLU A 30 18.75 15.87 11.37
CA GLU A 30 19.23 14.78 10.51
C GLU A 30 19.78 13.56 11.30
N VAL A 31 18.95 12.88 12.11
CA VAL A 31 19.42 11.79 12.99
C VAL A 31 19.06 10.41 12.45
N PHE A 32 18.19 10.32 11.45
CA PHE A 32 17.90 9.05 10.80
C PHE A 32 17.93 9.23 9.28
N GLY A 33 19.04 8.81 8.68
CA GLY A 33 19.21 8.85 7.23
C GLY A 33 17.98 8.30 6.49
N ASP A 34 17.65 8.94 5.39
CA ASP A 34 16.54 8.74 4.43
C ASP A 34 16.28 7.26 4.05
N ARG A 35 17.19 6.34 4.39
CA ARG A 35 17.01 4.88 4.32
C ARG A 35 16.02 4.30 5.35
N LYS A 36 15.67 5.02 6.43
CA LYS A 36 14.93 4.44 7.57
C LYS A 36 13.41 4.70 7.57
N THR A 37 12.86 5.55 6.70
CA THR A 37 11.41 5.81 6.65
C THR A 37 10.73 4.80 5.73
N LEU A 38 9.96 3.87 6.31
CA LEU A 38 9.25 2.82 5.57
C LEU A 38 8.12 3.40 4.67
N PHE A 39 7.55 4.54 5.04
CA PHE A 39 6.55 5.28 4.28
C PHE A 39 7.05 6.72 4.06
N ARG A 40 7.59 7.00 2.88
CA ARG A 40 7.97 8.35 2.44
C ARG A 40 6.90 8.86 1.48
N PHE A 41 6.46 10.10 1.66
CA PHE A 41 5.57 10.77 0.72
C PHE A 41 6.29 11.09 -0.61
N PRO A 42 5.57 11.08 -1.75
CA PRO A 42 6.18 11.35 -3.05
C PRO A 42 6.87 12.72 -3.05
N ALA A 43 8.16 12.76 -3.43
CA ALA A 43 8.78 14.02 -3.82
C ALA A 43 8.35 14.35 -5.26
N ALA A 44 8.31 15.64 -5.62
CA ALA A 44 7.87 16.09 -6.95
C ALA A 44 8.69 15.47 -8.11
N ASP A 45 9.92 15.03 -7.83
CA ASP A 45 10.86 14.47 -8.80
C ASP A 45 10.89 12.92 -8.82
N ASP A 46 10.09 12.24 -8.00
CA ASP A 46 10.08 10.78 -7.99
C ASP A 46 9.37 10.22 -9.25
N PRO A 47 10.01 9.31 -10.02
CA PRO A 47 9.40 8.76 -11.23
C PRO A 47 8.15 7.96 -10.88
N ALA A 48 7.05 8.25 -11.58
CA ALA A 48 5.80 7.53 -11.41
C ALA A 48 5.99 6.01 -11.64
N PRO A 49 5.35 5.14 -10.84
CA PRO A 49 5.37 3.70 -11.07
C PRO A 49 4.94 3.34 -12.50
N ALA A 50 5.69 2.46 -13.16
CA ALA A 50 5.33 1.97 -14.48
C ALA A 50 3.92 1.33 -14.47
N PRO A 51 3.02 1.69 -15.41
CA PRO A 51 1.65 1.16 -15.44
C PRO A 51 1.56 -0.38 -15.44
N GLY A 52 2.49 -1.05 -16.14
CA GLY A 52 2.54 -2.52 -16.15
C GLY A 52 2.82 -3.14 -14.78
N ARG A 53 3.61 -2.47 -13.92
CA ARG A 53 3.84 -2.92 -12.54
C ARG A 53 2.57 -2.83 -11.71
N LEU A 54 1.84 -1.73 -11.84
CA LEU A 54 0.56 -1.53 -11.16
C LEU A 54 -0.46 -2.59 -11.55
N LEU A 55 -0.58 -2.88 -12.84
CA LEU A 55 -1.47 -3.92 -13.36
C LEU A 55 -1.12 -5.30 -12.81
N ALA A 56 0.15 -5.69 -12.84
CA ALA A 56 0.59 -6.99 -12.33
C ALA A 56 0.31 -7.16 -10.83
N MET A 57 0.57 -6.13 -10.04
CA MET A 57 0.26 -6.12 -8.61
C MET A 57 -1.26 -6.15 -8.35
N ALA A 58 -2.05 -5.40 -9.13
CA ALA A 58 -3.51 -5.41 -9.03
C ALA A 58 -4.08 -6.79 -9.35
N LEU A 59 -3.59 -7.45 -10.41
CA LEU A 59 -3.99 -8.82 -10.75
C LEU A 59 -3.63 -9.81 -9.65
N PHE A 60 -2.44 -9.68 -9.05
CA PHE A 60 -2.05 -10.55 -7.94
C PHE A 60 -2.93 -10.29 -6.71
N GLY A 61 -3.15 -9.03 -6.33
CA GLY A 61 -4.08 -8.68 -5.25
C GLY A 61 -5.50 -9.19 -5.50
N ALA A 62 -5.98 -9.10 -6.74
CA ALA A 62 -7.29 -9.65 -7.13
C ALA A 62 -7.33 -11.18 -6.99
N ALA A 63 -6.27 -11.89 -7.39
CA ALA A 63 -6.18 -13.33 -7.22
C ALA A 63 -6.24 -13.74 -5.74
N LEU A 64 -5.53 -13.01 -4.86
CA LEU A 64 -5.59 -13.20 -3.41
C LEU A 64 -7.01 -12.94 -2.88
N GLY A 65 -7.65 -11.85 -3.32
CA GLY A 65 -9.02 -11.51 -2.95
C GLY A 65 -10.02 -12.59 -3.35
N LEU A 66 -9.94 -13.07 -4.59
CA LEU A 66 -10.80 -14.15 -5.09
C LEU A 66 -10.61 -15.46 -4.32
N ALA A 67 -9.36 -15.83 -4.02
CA ALA A 67 -9.08 -16.99 -3.18
C ALA A 67 -9.65 -16.82 -1.76
N GLY A 68 -9.54 -15.63 -1.16
CA GLY A 68 -10.17 -15.32 0.13
C GLY A 68 -11.70 -15.42 0.10
N VAL A 69 -12.34 -14.98 -0.99
CA VAL A 69 -13.79 -15.19 -1.19
C VAL A 69 -14.12 -16.69 -1.24
N GLY A 70 -13.31 -17.48 -1.95
CA GLY A 70 -13.47 -18.94 -1.99
C GLY A 70 -13.39 -19.59 -0.61
N VAL A 71 -12.42 -19.18 0.22
CA VAL A 71 -12.32 -19.59 1.62
C VAL A 71 -13.58 -19.22 2.40
N GLY A 72 -14.05 -17.98 2.28
CA GLY A 72 -15.25 -17.51 2.99
C GLY A 72 -16.51 -18.30 2.63
N LEU A 73 -16.70 -18.61 1.35
CA LEU A 73 -17.81 -19.44 0.88
C LEU A 73 -17.72 -20.87 1.44
N ARG A 74 -16.53 -21.48 1.39
CA ARG A 74 -16.29 -22.81 1.95
C ARG A 74 -16.51 -22.83 3.47
N ALA A 75 -16.09 -21.78 4.16
CA ALA A 75 -16.29 -21.61 5.59
C ALA A 75 -17.77 -21.52 5.95
N MET A 76 -18.57 -20.78 5.17
CA MET A 76 -20.02 -20.68 5.37
C MET A 76 -20.70 -22.05 5.31
N VAL A 77 -20.35 -22.88 4.33
CA VAL A 77 -20.87 -24.26 4.22
C VAL A 77 -20.49 -25.10 5.45
N THR A 78 -19.25 -24.97 5.93
CA THR A 78 -18.73 -25.71 7.09
C THR A 78 -19.45 -25.32 8.38
N VAL A 79 -19.71 -24.02 8.57
CA VAL A 79 -20.40 -23.49 9.75
C VAL A 79 -21.84 -24.01 9.83
N ILE A 80 -22.55 -24.09 8.71
CA ILE A 80 -23.89 -24.69 8.64
C ILE A 80 -23.86 -26.17 9.08
N GLY A 81 -22.76 -26.87 8.76
CA GLY A 81 -22.54 -28.27 9.17
C GLY A 81 -22.14 -28.47 10.64
N GLY A 82 -22.06 -27.41 11.45
CA GLY A 82 -21.70 -27.50 12.86
C GLY A 82 -20.20 -27.39 13.12
N ALA A 83 -19.54 -26.41 12.50
CA ALA A 83 -18.11 -26.14 12.72
C ALA A 83 -17.79 -25.82 14.19
N ALA A 84 -16.56 -26.14 14.60
CA ALA A 84 -16.05 -25.79 15.91
C ALA A 84 -15.99 -24.25 16.12
N PHE A 85 -16.17 -23.80 17.36
CA PHE A 85 -16.24 -22.37 17.71
C PHE A 85 -14.99 -21.55 17.33
N TRP A 86 -13.83 -22.21 17.21
CA TRP A 86 -12.56 -21.57 16.87
C TRP A 86 -12.36 -21.40 15.35
N TYR A 87 -13.14 -22.10 14.53
CA TYR A 87 -12.96 -22.17 13.09
C TYR A 87 -13.04 -20.79 12.42
N VAL A 88 -14.12 -20.05 12.69
CA VAL A 88 -14.35 -18.71 12.13
C VAL A 88 -13.33 -17.68 12.64
N PRO A 89 -13.01 -17.61 13.95
CA PRO A 89 -11.95 -16.73 14.45
C PRO A 89 -10.59 -16.98 13.81
N VAL A 90 -10.18 -18.25 13.62
CA VAL A 90 -8.89 -18.59 13.01
C VAL A 90 -8.83 -18.14 11.55
N LEU A 91 -9.88 -18.44 10.76
CA LEU A 91 -9.94 -17.99 9.36
C LEU A 91 -9.96 -16.47 9.25
N SER A 92 -10.66 -15.79 10.17
CA SER A 92 -10.71 -14.33 10.18
C SER A 92 -9.34 -13.73 10.49
N PHE A 93 -8.60 -14.31 11.43
CA PHE A 93 -7.29 -13.81 11.84
C PHE A 93 -6.27 -13.85 10.71
N PHE A 94 -6.11 -15.01 10.06
CA PHE A 94 -5.17 -15.14 8.94
C PHE A 94 -5.66 -14.38 7.70
N GLY A 95 -6.96 -14.37 7.43
CA GLY A 95 -7.55 -13.56 6.37
C GLY A 95 -7.23 -12.07 6.54
N LEU A 96 -7.40 -11.53 7.75
CA LEU A 96 -7.06 -10.14 8.06
C LEU A 96 -5.56 -9.84 7.92
N ILE A 97 -4.69 -10.76 8.33
CA ILE A 97 -3.24 -10.63 8.12
C ILE A 97 -2.94 -10.57 6.62
N SER A 98 -3.48 -11.51 5.83
CA SER A 98 -3.31 -11.53 4.37
C SER A 98 -3.73 -10.20 3.73
N VAL A 99 -4.92 -9.69 4.09
CA VAL A 99 -5.44 -8.41 3.60
C VAL A 99 -4.53 -7.25 4.02
N ALA A 100 -4.07 -7.21 5.27
CA ALA A 100 -3.18 -6.15 5.74
C ALA A 100 -1.85 -6.12 4.97
N LEU A 101 -1.26 -7.29 4.67
CA LEU A 101 -0.06 -7.39 3.85
C LEU A 101 -0.32 -6.96 2.40
N ALA A 102 -1.42 -7.40 1.81
CA ALA A 102 -1.81 -7.00 0.46
C ALA A 102 -2.00 -5.48 0.37
N VAL A 103 -2.72 -4.86 1.32
CA VAL A 103 -2.88 -3.39 1.40
C VAL A 103 -1.52 -2.71 1.57
N GLY A 104 -0.70 -3.19 2.50
CA GLY A 104 0.66 -2.67 2.72
C GLY A 104 1.52 -2.69 1.45
N SER A 105 1.33 -3.67 0.58
CA SER A 105 2.05 -3.72 -0.71
C SER A 105 1.77 -2.49 -1.57
N PHE A 106 0.51 -2.08 -1.69
CA PHE A 106 0.12 -0.89 -2.45
C PHE A 106 0.54 0.40 -1.76
N LEU A 107 0.58 0.45 -0.42
CA LEU A 107 1.14 1.62 0.27
C LEU A 107 2.65 1.77 0.01
N SER A 108 3.36 0.64 -0.15
CA SER A 108 4.80 0.62 -0.37
C SER A 108 5.23 0.79 -1.83
N ILE A 109 4.32 1.16 -2.73
CA ILE A 109 4.47 1.06 -4.20
C ILE A 109 5.65 1.82 -4.79
N HIS A 110 6.18 2.81 -4.06
CA HIS A 110 7.34 3.59 -4.47
C HIS A 110 8.66 2.84 -4.25
N ARG A 111 8.67 1.78 -3.43
CA ARG A 111 9.84 0.90 -3.24
C ARG A 111 9.92 -0.14 -4.36
N PRO A 112 11.14 -0.53 -4.79
CA PRO A 112 11.31 -1.45 -5.91
C PRO A 112 10.91 -2.90 -5.58
N THR A 113 11.20 -3.38 -4.37
CA THR A 113 11.04 -4.80 -3.99
C THR A 113 10.05 -5.04 -2.86
N LEU A 114 9.84 -4.06 -1.98
CA LEU A 114 8.99 -4.17 -0.79
C LEU A 114 7.53 -4.56 -1.12
N PRO A 115 6.89 -3.99 -2.16
CA PRO A 115 5.52 -4.38 -2.52
C PRO A 115 5.39 -5.85 -2.87
N TRP A 116 6.34 -6.37 -3.64
CA TRP A 116 6.36 -7.78 -4.05
C TRP A 116 6.58 -8.71 -2.86
N ALA A 117 7.49 -8.35 -1.96
CA ALA A 117 7.72 -9.11 -0.74
C ALA A 117 6.45 -9.19 0.12
N LEU A 118 5.70 -8.09 0.24
CA LEU A 118 4.43 -8.07 0.97
C LEU A 118 3.34 -8.90 0.29
N LEU A 119 3.21 -8.85 -1.04
CA LEU A 119 2.25 -9.69 -1.77
C LEU A 119 2.58 -11.18 -1.65
N ILE A 120 3.86 -11.55 -1.78
CA ILE A 120 4.29 -12.94 -1.61
C ILE A 120 4.04 -13.38 -0.17
N ALA A 121 4.38 -12.56 0.82
CA ALA A 121 4.14 -12.87 2.22
C ALA A 121 2.64 -12.99 2.55
N ALA A 122 1.75 -12.24 1.86
CA ALA A 122 0.29 -12.37 2.00
C ALA A 122 -0.24 -13.74 1.55
N THR A 123 0.48 -14.47 0.68
CA THR A 123 0.07 -15.81 0.26
C THR A 123 0.13 -16.81 1.41
N ILE A 124 1.06 -16.64 2.37
CA ILE A 124 1.27 -17.58 3.48
C ILE A 124 0.02 -17.71 4.37
N PRO A 125 -0.48 -16.63 5.00
CA PRO A 125 -1.68 -16.72 5.83
C PRO A 125 -2.91 -17.16 5.02
N LEU A 126 -3.03 -16.74 3.76
CA LEU A 126 -4.12 -17.18 2.90
C LEU A 126 -4.05 -18.69 2.59
N THR A 127 -2.85 -19.24 2.41
CA THR A 127 -2.66 -20.67 2.18
C THR A 127 -3.04 -21.47 3.43
N ILE A 128 -2.74 -20.95 4.62
CA ILE A 128 -3.18 -21.55 5.89
C ILE A 128 -4.72 -21.61 5.92
N ASP A 129 -5.40 -20.52 5.58
CA ASP A 129 -6.86 -20.48 5.53
C ASP A 129 -7.45 -21.47 4.51
N ILE A 130 -6.86 -21.55 3.32
CA ILE A 130 -7.26 -22.52 2.30
C ILE A 130 -7.12 -23.95 2.83
N LEU A 131 -6.01 -24.26 3.50
CA LEU A 131 -5.79 -25.59 4.08
C LEU A 131 -6.79 -25.90 5.19
N VAL A 132 -7.03 -24.96 6.10
CA VAL A 132 -8.03 -25.12 7.16
C VAL A 132 -9.42 -25.33 6.55
N ALA A 133 -9.81 -24.52 5.56
CA ALA A 133 -11.10 -24.63 4.91
C ALA A 133 -11.26 -25.88 4.01
N ALA A 134 -10.15 -26.47 3.55
CA ALA A 134 -10.17 -27.69 2.76
C ALA A 134 -10.27 -28.96 3.62
N LEU A 135 -9.72 -28.92 4.84
CA LEU A 135 -9.62 -30.08 5.73
C LEU A 135 -10.84 -30.26 6.65
N TYR A 136 -11.66 -29.22 6.84
CA TYR A 136 -12.95 -29.21 7.53
C TYR A 136 -14.05 -29.01 6.50
#